data_AF-A0A0F4GT01-F1
#
_entry.id   AF-A0A0F4GT01-F1
#
_cell.length_a   1.000
_cell.length_b   1.000
_cell.length_c   1.000
_cell.angle_alpha   90.00
_cell.angle_beta   90.00
_cell.angle_gamma   90.00
#
_symmetry.space_group_name_H-M   'P 1'
#
loop_
_entity.id
_entity.type
_entity.pdbx_description
1 polymer ?
#
loop_
_entity_poly.entity_id
_entity_poly.type
_entity_poly.pdbx_seq_one_letter_code
_entity_poly.pdbx_strand_id
1 'polypeptide(L)'
;MLMIENGCVDLPGTWFSYPEQAVHSVYGIQGVNDTVYQNMTDNLNKPGGCLDQAYQCGNLSLQYDPQAIGVNETVNHICDEAGRFCNENVQGLFHFSNRSFYDITVPESLSRIPSFASAFLQRPHVQQALGMRSNWTFQSQDIAHAFERVGDFGRPGWIDKFGYLLDRGIKVALVYGDRDYICNWIGGDAVSLAINYINNADFHAAGYEEIHTNNSYVGGLVRQYGNLSFSRVYQAGHRSAGLQPDTALQIFNRAMFGKDIAAGTVSADGYSSQGTQNASSVKNEVQTDWKDIKQVFYLWDLQSTCTDAQIEMVENGTALIKDYIIVDKNATERYPEIVGSGDLSSRVDQLQLLPRDIKSSALTAVNAVQDFAFRMVPRTDVTVLAGDSEEVGVPISRPTAKEDNV
;
A
#
# COMPACT_ATOMS: atom_id res chain seq x y z
N MET A 1 5.38 -19.91 13.12
CA MET A 1 6.05 -19.07 12.10
C MET A 1 5.19 -17.85 11.90
N LEU A 2 5.81 -16.69 11.74
CA LEU A 2 5.20 -15.45 11.30
C LEU A 2 5.75 -15.13 9.90
N MET A 3 4.87 -14.88 8.94
CA MET A 3 5.23 -14.36 7.62
C MET A 3 4.52 -13.01 7.44
N ILE A 4 5.28 -11.98 7.08
CA ILE A 4 4.76 -10.63 6.82
C ILE A 4 5.06 -10.31 5.37
N GLU A 5 4.00 -10.12 4.59
CA GLU A 5 4.09 -9.70 3.20
C GLU A 5 3.84 -8.19 3.13
N ASN A 6 4.79 -7.43 2.55
CA ASN A 6 4.68 -5.99 2.32
C ASN A 6 4.18 -5.21 3.54
N GLY A 7 4.73 -5.52 4.72
CA GLY A 7 4.31 -4.90 5.97
C GLY A 7 4.90 -3.50 6.15
N CYS A 8 4.07 -2.51 6.46
CA CYS A 8 4.55 -1.24 6.98
C CYS A 8 4.86 -1.43 8.47
N VAL A 9 6.14 -1.37 8.83
CA VAL A 9 6.61 -1.65 10.19
C VAL A 9 7.38 -0.45 10.70
N ASP A 10 6.97 0.07 11.85
CA ASP A 10 7.72 1.02 12.68
C ASP A 10 8.14 2.31 11.96
N LEU A 11 7.39 3.38 12.21
CA LEU A 11 7.49 4.63 11.46
C LEU A 11 8.92 5.23 11.46
N PRO A 12 9.60 5.42 12.61
CA PRO A 12 10.96 5.98 12.62
C PRO A 12 11.97 5.15 11.82
N GLY A 13 11.78 3.82 11.78
CA GLY A 13 12.72 2.89 11.17
C GLY A 13 12.57 2.73 9.65
N THR A 14 11.45 3.18 9.07
CA THR A 14 11.14 2.91 7.65
C THR A 14 10.88 4.16 6.82
N TRP A 15 10.57 5.32 7.41
CA TRP A 15 10.13 6.48 6.62
C TRP A 15 11.20 7.10 5.72
N PHE A 16 12.49 6.86 6.00
CA PHE A 16 13.58 7.26 5.12
C PHE A 16 13.51 6.60 3.73
N SER A 17 12.81 5.48 3.62
CA SER A 17 12.71 4.72 2.38
C SER A 17 11.80 5.36 1.33
N TYR A 18 10.87 6.25 1.72
CA TYR A 18 9.91 6.85 0.80
C TYR A 18 10.54 7.81 -0.22
N PRO A 19 11.42 8.76 0.17
CA PRO A 19 12.21 9.52 -0.79
C PRO A 19 13.05 8.61 -1.69
N GLU A 20 13.74 7.61 -1.10
CA GLU A 20 14.63 6.72 -1.84
C GLU A 20 13.90 5.86 -2.88
N GLN A 21 12.78 5.24 -2.52
CA GLN A 21 11.98 4.46 -3.45
C GLN A 21 11.34 5.35 -4.53
N ALA A 22 11.04 6.62 -4.22
CA ALA A 22 10.44 7.53 -5.18
C ALA A 22 11.39 7.94 -6.31
N VAL A 23 12.71 8.03 -6.07
CA VAL A 23 13.68 8.52 -7.09
C VAL A 23 14.83 7.56 -7.41
N HIS A 24 15.20 6.67 -6.48
CA HIS A 24 16.32 5.73 -6.59
C HIS A 24 15.86 4.27 -6.61
N SER A 25 14.62 4.02 -7.07
CA SER A 25 14.09 2.66 -7.19
C SER A 25 14.99 1.73 -8.02
N VAL A 26 14.89 0.43 -7.77
CA VAL A 26 15.60 -0.61 -8.55
C VAL A 26 15.12 -0.74 -10.00
N TYR A 27 14.11 0.04 -10.38
CA TYR A 27 13.54 0.15 -11.71
C TYR A 27 14.04 1.35 -12.51
N GLY A 28 14.89 2.20 -11.93
CA GLY A 28 15.35 3.43 -12.57
C GLY A 28 14.24 4.46 -12.79
N ILE A 29 13.15 4.35 -12.03
CA ILE A 29 12.02 5.29 -12.09
C ILE A 29 12.36 6.52 -11.26
N GLN A 30 12.38 7.68 -11.92
CA GLN A 30 12.28 8.98 -11.27
C GLN A 30 10.80 9.32 -11.12
N GLY A 31 10.23 8.93 -9.98
CA GLY A 31 8.81 9.08 -9.68
C GLY A 31 8.42 10.53 -9.41
N VAL A 32 9.26 11.29 -8.72
CA VAL A 32 9.03 12.70 -8.41
C VAL A 32 10.22 13.56 -8.86
N ASN A 33 9.99 14.85 -9.07
CA ASN A 33 11.06 15.79 -9.42
C ASN A 33 11.91 16.16 -8.19
N ASP A 34 13.06 16.81 -8.43
CA ASP A 34 14.02 17.16 -7.39
C ASP A 34 13.40 18.05 -6.30
N THR A 35 12.50 18.96 -6.65
CA THR A 35 11.82 19.84 -5.67
C THR A 35 10.97 19.02 -4.70
N VAL A 36 10.18 18.07 -5.20
CA VAL A 36 9.36 17.20 -4.37
C VAL A 36 10.24 16.28 -3.53
N TYR A 37 11.30 15.72 -4.10
CA TYR A 37 12.27 14.89 -3.35
C TYR A 37 12.93 15.66 -2.19
N GLN A 38 13.35 16.91 -2.42
CA GLN A 38 13.89 17.75 -1.35
C GLN A 38 12.83 18.04 -0.28
N ASN A 39 11.59 18.35 -0.66
CA ASN A 39 10.50 18.54 0.29
C ASN A 39 10.25 17.28 1.15
N MET A 40 10.24 16.09 0.54
CA MET A 40 10.10 14.83 1.28
C MET A 40 11.23 14.65 2.30
N THR A 41 12.47 14.91 1.87
CA THR A 41 13.68 14.78 2.72
C THR A 41 13.71 15.81 3.85
N ASP A 42 13.33 17.06 3.57
CA ASP A 42 13.25 18.13 4.56
C ASP A 42 12.14 17.85 5.57
N ASN A 43 10.95 17.48 5.11
CA ASN A 43 9.83 17.12 5.99
C ASN A 43 10.14 15.89 6.83
N LEU A 44 10.94 14.96 6.32
CA LEU A 44 11.40 13.81 7.08
C LEU A 44 12.28 14.22 8.28
N ASN A 45 13.25 15.11 8.06
CA ASN A 45 14.38 15.32 8.96
C ASN A 45 14.37 16.64 9.76
N LYS A 46 13.59 17.65 9.35
CA LYS A 46 13.60 18.96 10.02
C LYS A 46 13.08 18.86 11.48
N PRO A 47 13.46 19.80 12.37
CA PRO A 47 12.82 19.93 13.68
C PRO A 47 11.30 20.13 13.53
N GLY A 48 10.52 19.41 14.34
CA GLY A 48 9.07 19.30 14.18
C GLY A 48 8.62 18.56 12.91
N GLY A 49 9.54 17.90 12.20
CA GLY A 49 9.27 17.05 11.05
C GLY A 49 8.87 15.62 11.46
N CYS A 50 8.80 14.73 10.47
CA CYS A 50 8.27 13.38 10.65
C CYS A 50 9.02 12.57 11.71
N LEU A 51 10.36 12.47 11.60
CA LEU A 51 11.13 11.67 12.55
C LEU A 51 11.08 12.26 13.96
N ASP A 52 11.16 13.58 14.11
CA ASP A 52 11.10 14.26 15.40
C ASP A 52 9.78 13.97 16.12
N GLN A 53 8.65 14.12 15.41
CA GLN A 53 7.33 13.81 15.94
C GLN A 53 7.16 12.32 16.26
N ALA A 54 7.67 11.43 15.41
CA ALA A 54 7.58 10.00 15.62
C ALA A 54 8.40 9.53 16.84
N TYR A 55 9.61 10.06 17.04
CA TYR A 55 10.39 9.79 18.24
C TYR A 55 9.71 10.35 19.50
N GLN A 56 9.08 11.53 19.42
CA GLN A 56 8.29 12.08 20.51
C GLN A 56 7.11 11.16 20.87
N CYS A 57 6.32 10.73 19.88
CA CYS A 57 5.26 9.75 20.05
C CYS A 57 5.79 8.46 20.71
N GLY A 58 6.89 7.92 20.21
CA GLY A 58 7.48 6.69 20.72
C GLY A 58 7.91 6.79 22.18
N ASN A 59 8.63 7.84 22.53
CA ASN A 59 9.09 8.08 23.90
C ASN A 59 7.92 8.23 24.89
N LEU A 60 6.91 9.02 24.52
CA LEU A 60 5.72 9.22 25.35
C LEU A 60 4.86 7.95 25.44
N SER A 61 4.75 7.19 24.36
CA SER A 61 4.07 5.90 24.35
C SER A 61 4.73 4.94 25.33
N LEU A 62 6.04 4.77 25.28
CA LEU A 62 6.77 3.87 26.18
C LEU A 62 6.65 4.29 27.66
N GLN A 63 6.54 5.60 27.93
CA GLN A 63 6.43 6.11 29.29
C GLN A 63 5.01 6.02 29.87
N TYR A 64 4.00 6.37 29.07
CA TYR A 64 2.65 6.64 29.57
C TYR A 64 1.58 5.66 29.03
N ASP A 65 1.91 4.85 28.02
CA ASP A 65 1.06 3.78 27.48
C ASP A 65 1.91 2.60 26.97
N PRO A 66 2.72 1.96 27.83
CA PRO A 66 3.72 0.96 27.42
C PRO A 66 3.11 -0.31 26.83
N GLN A 67 1.81 -0.53 27.00
CA GLN A 67 1.09 -1.67 26.43
C GLN A 67 0.46 -1.34 25.08
N ALA A 68 0.55 -0.08 24.62
CA ALA A 68 -0.09 0.42 23.40
C ALA A 68 -1.59 0.08 23.35
N ILE A 69 -2.29 0.23 24.48
CA ILE A 69 -3.73 -0.07 24.56
C ILE A 69 -4.62 1.16 24.30
N GLY A 70 -4.01 2.33 24.08
CA GLY A 70 -4.71 3.53 23.61
C GLY A 70 -5.52 4.25 24.69
N VAL A 71 -5.18 4.07 25.97
CA VAL A 71 -5.95 4.65 27.10
C VAL A 71 -5.55 6.08 27.46
N ASN A 72 -4.38 6.53 27.00
CA ASN A 72 -3.90 7.89 27.28
C ASN A 72 -4.19 8.81 26.08
N GLU A 73 -5.22 9.65 26.22
CA GLU A 73 -5.71 10.53 25.15
C GLU A 73 -4.64 11.51 24.65
N THR A 74 -3.80 12.05 25.53
CA THR A 74 -2.72 12.95 25.14
C THR A 74 -1.66 12.24 24.29
N VAL A 75 -1.26 11.02 24.67
CA VAL A 75 -0.32 10.21 23.89
C VAL A 75 -0.94 9.82 22.55
N ASN A 76 -2.20 9.39 22.55
CA ASN A 76 -2.95 9.05 21.35
C ASN A 76 -2.90 10.18 20.32
N HIS A 77 -3.22 11.41 20.75
CA HIS A 77 -3.22 12.59 19.89
C HIS A 77 -1.84 12.87 19.29
N ILE A 78 -0.79 12.85 20.12
CA ILE A 78 0.59 13.10 19.66
C ILE A 78 1.02 12.04 18.63
N CYS A 79 0.66 10.77 18.86
CA CYS A 79 0.99 9.69 17.95
C CYS A 79 0.20 9.71 16.64
N ASP A 80 -1.08 10.06 16.70
CA ASP A 80 -1.93 10.29 15.53
C ASP A 80 -1.39 11.46 14.68
N GLU A 81 -1.05 12.58 15.31
CA GLU A 81 -0.41 13.72 14.63
C GLU A 81 0.92 13.35 13.95
N ALA A 82 1.78 12.61 14.65
CA ALA A 82 3.04 12.14 14.09
C ALA A 82 2.82 11.26 12.85
N GLY A 83 1.94 10.25 12.96
CA GLY A 83 1.59 9.36 11.85
C GLY A 83 1.02 10.13 10.65
N ARG A 84 0.09 11.04 10.90
CA ARG A 84 -0.53 11.87 9.85
C ARG A 84 0.48 12.78 9.16
N PHE A 85 1.32 13.48 9.93
CA PHE A 85 2.34 14.36 9.36
C PHE A 85 3.26 13.58 8.42
N CYS A 86 3.75 12.42 8.88
CA CYS A 86 4.62 11.53 8.12
C CYS A 86 3.96 10.98 6.85
N ASN A 87 2.69 10.60 6.93
CA ASN A 87 1.93 10.14 5.77
C ASN A 87 1.71 11.28 4.77
N GLU A 88 1.25 12.45 5.19
CA GLU A 88 0.91 13.54 4.27
C GLU A 88 2.13 14.22 3.65
N ASN A 89 3.20 14.41 4.43
CA ASN A 89 4.31 15.29 4.08
C ASN A 89 5.57 14.54 3.60
N VAL A 90 5.59 13.21 3.70
CA VAL A 90 6.69 12.37 3.21
C VAL A 90 6.17 11.33 2.22
N GLN A 91 5.42 10.33 2.69
CA GLN A 91 4.92 9.24 1.84
C GLN A 91 3.95 9.74 0.75
N GLY A 92 2.98 10.57 1.13
CA GLY A 92 1.89 11.06 0.29
C GLY A 92 2.34 11.97 -0.85
N LEU A 93 3.51 12.59 -0.75
CA LEU A 93 4.10 13.40 -1.81
C LEU A 93 4.40 12.58 -3.08
N PHE A 94 4.43 11.25 -2.99
CA PHE A 94 4.52 10.38 -4.16
C PHE A 94 3.33 10.49 -5.12
N HIS A 95 2.19 11.04 -4.68
CA HIS A 95 1.05 11.28 -5.56
C HIS A 95 1.41 12.11 -6.80
N PHE A 96 2.39 13.03 -6.69
CA PHE A 96 2.90 13.81 -7.82
C PHE A 96 3.57 12.97 -8.93
N SER A 97 3.85 11.69 -8.67
CA SER A 97 4.37 10.76 -9.67
C SER A 97 3.33 10.29 -10.69
N ASN A 98 2.04 10.42 -10.37
CA ASN A 98 0.93 9.82 -11.12
C ASN A 98 1.08 8.28 -11.29
N ARG A 99 1.82 7.63 -10.39
CA ARG A 99 2.04 6.19 -10.34
C ARG A 99 1.35 5.59 -9.12
N SER A 100 1.11 4.30 -9.23
CA SER A 100 0.45 3.52 -8.20
C SER A 100 1.28 3.41 -6.92
N PHE A 101 0.67 3.71 -5.77
CA PHE A 101 1.27 3.47 -4.45
C PHE A 101 1.49 1.98 -4.15
N TYR A 102 0.76 1.10 -4.82
CA TYR A 102 0.84 -0.35 -4.65
C TYR A 102 1.73 -1.04 -5.70
N ASP A 103 2.15 -0.31 -6.75
CA ASP A 103 3.05 -0.78 -7.80
C ASP A 103 3.59 0.44 -8.58
N ILE A 104 4.83 0.87 -8.28
CA ILE A 104 5.44 2.05 -8.90
C ILE A 104 5.59 1.95 -10.42
N THR A 105 5.49 0.75 -11.00
CA THR A 105 5.74 0.52 -12.42
C THR A 105 4.54 0.85 -13.30
N VAL A 106 3.34 0.97 -12.70
CA VAL A 106 2.08 1.26 -13.40
C VAL A 106 1.50 2.63 -13.02
N PRO A 107 0.68 3.25 -13.90
CA PRO A 107 -0.09 4.45 -13.54
C PRO A 107 -1.05 4.19 -12.38
N GLU A 108 -1.35 5.24 -11.58
CA GLU A 108 -2.31 5.15 -10.46
C GLU A 108 -3.68 4.62 -10.90
N SER A 109 -4.14 4.97 -12.11
CA SER A 109 -5.41 4.49 -12.66
C SER A 109 -5.48 2.98 -12.91
N LEU A 110 -4.32 2.30 -13.00
CA LEU A 110 -4.25 0.84 -13.18
C LEU A 110 -3.91 0.10 -11.88
N SER A 111 -3.70 0.82 -10.78
CA SER A 111 -3.33 0.28 -9.47
C SER A 111 -4.35 -0.70 -8.89
N ARG A 112 -5.63 -0.52 -9.25
CA ARG A 112 -6.75 -1.15 -8.55
C ARG A 112 -7.21 -2.37 -9.32
N ILE A 113 -7.02 -3.54 -8.71
CA ILE A 113 -7.66 -4.78 -9.16
C ILE A 113 -9.17 -4.56 -9.08
N PRO A 114 -9.93 -4.80 -10.17
CA PRO A 114 -11.38 -4.68 -10.12
C PRO A 114 -11.94 -5.49 -8.96
N SER A 115 -12.91 -4.92 -8.26
CA SER A 115 -13.45 -5.47 -7.00
C SER A 115 -14.35 -6.69 -7.21
N PHE A 116 -13.95 -7.64 -8.06
CA PHE A 116 -14.72 -8.84 -8.40
C PHE A 116 -15.15 -9.65 -7.17
N ALA A 117 -14.26 -9.75 -6.18
CA ALA A 117 -14.56 -10.37 -4.90
C ALA A 117 -15.71 -9.67 -4.18
N SER A 118 -15.77 -8.33 -4.23
CA SER A 118 -16.82 -7.54 -3.61
C SER A 118 -18.20 -7.93 -4.14
N ALA A 119 -18.40 -7.94 -5.46
CA ALA A 119 -19.73 -8.28 -5.97
C ALA A 119 -20.06 -9.76 -5.80
N PHE A 120 -19.08 -10.66 -5.89
CA PHE A 120 -19.29 -12.08 -5.60
C PHE A 120 -19.82 -12.28 -4.17
N LEU A 121 -19.22 -11.58 -3.20
CA LEU A 121 -19.62 -11.63 -1.79
C LEU A 121 -20.93 -10.90 -1.49
N GLN A 122 -21.45 -10.09 -2.41
CA GLN A 122 -22.80 -9.51 -2.30
C GLN A 122 -23.92 -10.43 -2.82
N ARG A 123 -23.60 -11.57 -3.44
CA ARG A 123 -24.63 -12.49 -3.96
C ARG A 123 -25.36 -13.18 -2.79
N PRO A 124 -26.70 -13.13 -2.71
CA PRO A 124 -27.43 -13.71 -1.57
C PRO A 124 -27.14 -15.20 -1.33
N HIS A 125 -27.02 -15.98 -2.41
CA HIS A 125 -26.71 -17.41 -2.29
C HIS A 125 -25.28 -17.66 -1.78
N VAL A 126 -24.32 -16.76 -2.10
CA VAL A 126 -22.95 -16.83 -1.58
C VAL A 126 -22.93 -16.48 -0.10
N GLN A 127 -23.59 -15.39 0.30
CA GLN A 127 -23.72 -15.00 1.70
C GLN A 127 -24.41 -16.09 2.53
N GLN A 128 -25.48 -16.69 2.01
CA GLN A 128 -26.17 -17.79 2.66
C GLN A 128 -25.28 -19.02 2.81
N ALA A 129 -24.56 -19.41 1.74
CA ALA A 129 -23.64 -20.55 1.77
C ALA A 129 -22.47 -20.36 2.75
N LEU A 130 -21.98 -19.12 2.89
CA LEU A 130 -20.94 -18.74 3.84
C LEU A 130 -21.47 -18.47 5.27
N GLY A 131 -22.79 -18.50 5.48
CA GLY A 131 -23.42 -18.21 6.78
C GLY A 131 -23.24 -16.77 7.24
N MET A 132 -23.08 -15.82 6.31
CA MET A 132 -22.88 -14.41 6.62
C MET A 132 -24.12 -13.81 7.29
N ARG A 133 -23.92 -13.04 8.37
CA ARG A 133 -24.99 -12.39 9.14
C ARG A 133 -25.17 -10.91 8.81
N SER A 134 -24.30 -10.36 7.98
CA SER A 134 -24.27 -8.95 7.61
C SER A 134 -23.77 -8.80 6.19
N ASN A 135 -24.15 -7.69 5.55
CA ASN A 135 -23.63 -7.35 4.23
C ASN A 135 -22.12 -7.20 4.28
N TRP A 136 -21.44 -7.68 3.24
CA TRP A 136 -20.00 -7.62 3.17
C TRP A 136 -19.54 -6.21 2.77
N THR A 137 -18.46 -5.74 3.38
CA THR A 137 -17.68 -4.59 2.95
C THR A 137 -16.22 -4.98 2.89
N PHE A 138 -15.45 -4.37 1.99
CA PHE A 138 -14.01 -4.65 1.85
C PHE A 138 -13.23 -4.26 3.11
N GLN A 139 -13.67 -3.20 3.79
CA GLN A 139 -13.09 -2.67 5.02
C GLN A 139 -14.16 -2.01 5.89
N SER A 140 -13.81 -1.71 7.14
CA SER A 140 -14.62 -0.92 8.07
C SER A 140 -13.90 0.40 8.37
N GLN A 141 -14.49 1.51 7.96
CA GLN A 141 -13.95 2.85 8.23
C GLN A 141 -13.96 3.18 9.72
N ASP A 142 -14.97 2.69 10.46
CA ASP A 142 -15.04 2.91 11.91
C ASP A 142 -13.86 2.26 12.64
N ILE A 143 -13.44 1.07 12.19
CA ILE A 143 -12.25 0.38 12.72
C ILE A 143 -11.00 1.15 12.32
N ALA A 144 -10.84 1.55 11.05
CA ALA A 144 -9.69 2.34 10.61
C ALA A 144 -9.53 3.63 11.43
N HIS A 145 -10.59 4.41 11.58
CA HIS A 145 -10.59 5.61 12.41
C HIS A 145 -10.32 5.30 13.89
N ALA A 146 -10.67 4.11 14.39
CA ALA A 146 -10.35 3.74 15.76
C ALA A 146 -8.84 3.55 15.97
N PHE A 147 -8.15 2.94 15.00
CA PHE A 147 -6.69 2.79 15.02
C PHE A 147 -5.97 4.14 14.86
N GLU A 148 -6.46 5.01 13.97
CA GLU A 148 -5.95 6.38 13.81
C GLU A 148 -6.10 7.18 15.11
N ARG A 149 -7.29 7.17 15.73
CA ARG A 149 -7.56 7.91 16.97
C ARG A 149 -6.67 7.52 18.14
N VAL A 150 -6.14 6.29 18.17
CA VAL A 150 -5.21 5.85 19.22
C VAL A 150 -3.74 6.00 18.81
N GLY A 151 -3.49 6.54 17.62
CA GLY A 151 -2.17 6.77 17.06
C GLY A 151 -1.39 5.49 16.78
N ASP A 152 -2.07 4.37 16.53
CA ASP A 152 -1.45 3.03 16.48
C ASP A 152 -0.24 2.96 15.54
N PHE A 153 -0.35 3.59 14.37
CA PHE A 153 0.68 3.61 13.35
C PHE A 153 1.99 4.29 13.78
N GLY A 154 1.90 5.35 14.58
CA GLY A 154 3.07 6.07 15.10
C GLY A 154 3.75 5.36 16.27
N ARG A 155 3.10 4.35 16.87
CA ARG A 155 3.57 3.69 18.09
C ARG A 155 4.71 2.69 17.80
N PRO A 156 5.72 2.63 18.68
CA PRO A 156 6.92 1.82 18.47
C PRO A 156 6.74 0.37 18.96
N GLY A 157 7.79 -0.43 18.79
CA GLY A 157 7.94 -1.74 19.45
C GLY A 157 7.56 -2.95 18.59
N TRP A 158 7.24 -2.74 17.31
CA TRP A 158 6.97 -3.84 16.39
C TRP A 158 8.22 -4.65 16.06
N ILE A 159 9.38 -3.98 15.89
CA ILE A 159 10.68 -4.63 15.62
C ILE A 159 11.10 -5.52 16.80
N ASP A 160 10.94 -5.04 18.03
CA ASP A 160 11.25 -5.81 19.25
C ASP A 160 10.41 -7.09 19.38
N LYS A 161 9.14 -7.04 18.94
CA LYS A 161 8.27 -8.22 18.92
C LYS A 161 8.79 -9.28 17.96
N PHE A 162 9.47 -8.92 16.86
CA PHE A 162 10.10 -9.90 15.97
C PHE A 162 11.29 -10.57 16.66
N GLY A 163 12.14 -9.81 17.34
CA GLY A 163 13.25 -10.35 18.14
C GLY A 163 12.76 -11.32 19.21
N TYR A 164 11.71 -10.94 19.94
CA TYR A 164 11.04 -11.78 20.95
C TYR A 164 10.59 -13.15 20.40
N LEU A 165 10.05 -13.18 19.17
CA LEU A 165 9.62 -14.40 18.49
C LEU A 165 10.83 -15.26 18.09
N LEU A 166 11.86 -14.66 17.51
CA LEU A 166 13.07 -15.35 17.06
C LEU A 166 13.81 -16.02 18.22
N ASP A 167 13.96 -15.34 19.36
CA ASP A 167 14.59 -15.87 20.58
C ASP A 167 13.83 -17.09 21.16
N ARG A 168 12.58 -17.30 20.75
CA ARG A 168 11.75 -18.47 21.13
C ARG A 168 11.70 -19.54 20.04
N GLY A 169 12.57 -19.44 19.04
CA GLY A 169 12.62 -20.36 17.91
C GLY A 169 11.44 -20.22 16.94
N ILE A 170 10.69 -19.11 17.01
CA ILE A 170 9.61 -18.85 16.05
C ILE A 170 10.22 -18.18 14.82
N LYS A 171 10.12 -18.86 13.68
CA LYS A 171 10.51 -18.34 12.36
C LYS A 171 9.79 -17.03 12.03
N VAL A 172 10.53 -16.05 11.53
CA VAL A 172 10.03 -14.77 11.02
C VAL A 172 10.50 -14.61 9.57
N ALA A 173 9.56 -14.54 8.64
CA ALA A 173 9.83 -14.32 7.22
C ALA A 173 9.23 -12.98 6.77
N LEU A 174 10.09 -12.06 6.38
CA LEU A 174 9.74 -10.74 5.84
C LEU A 174 9.78 -10.84 4.31
N VAL A 175 8.67 -10.61 3.62
CA VAL A 175 8.54 -10.81 2.17
C VAL A 175 8.03 -9.53 1.54
N TYR A 176 8.80 -8.93 0.64
CA TYR A 176 8.48 -7.63 0.07
C TYR A 176 8.61 -7.63 -1.44
N GLY A 177 7.54 -7.21 -2.12
CA GLY A 177 7.56 -6.93 -3.55
C GLY A 177 8.37 -5.67 -3.85
N ASP A 178 9.26 -5.75 -4.84
CA ASP A 178 10.18 -4.65 -5.18
C ASP A 178 9.55 -3.48 -5.94
N ARG A 179 8.30 -3.62 -6.40
CA ARG A 179 7.49 -2.56 -7.00
C ARG A 179 6.60 -1.84 -5.99
N ASP A 180 6.45 -2.35 -4.77
CA ASP A 180 5.63 -1.70 -3.76
C ASP A 180 6.24 -0.35 -3.33
N TYR A 181 5.39 0.66 -3.18
CA TYR A 181 5.79 1.96 -2.64
C TYR A 181 5.33 2.10 -1.19
N ILE A 182 4.04 1.81 -0.93
CA ILE A 182 3.39 2.13 0.34
C ILE A 182 4.06 1.40 1.52
N CYS A 183 4.46 0.14 1.35
CA CYS A 183 5.24 -0.62 2.32
C CYS A 183 6.45 -1.24 1.62
N ASN A 184 7.30 -0.37 1.07
CA ASN A 184 8.38 -0.76 0.17
C ASN A 184 9.47 -1.65 0.83
N TRP A 185 10.14 -2.42 -0.03
CA TRP A 185 11.17 -3.37 0.36
C TRP A 185 12.44 -2.73 0.96
N ILE A 186 12.74 -1.45 0.69
CA ILE A 186 13.90 -0.75 1.26
C ILE A 186 13.69 -0.58 2.78
N GLY A 187 12.49 -0.15 3.18
CA GLY A 187 12.09 -0.12 4.59
C GLY A 187 12.07 -1.52 5.21
N GLY A 188 11.55 -2.52 4.47
CA GLY A 188 11.53 -3.92 4.92
C GLY A 188 12.92 -4.52 5.18
N ASP A 189 13.91 -4.22 4.33
CA ASP A 189 15.31 -4.63 4.51
C ASP A 189 15.89 -4.00 5.78
N ALA A 190 15.72 -2.69 5.93
CA ALA A 190 16.18 -1.96 7.12
C ALA A 190 15.55 -2.49 8.41
N VAL A 191 14.25 -2.80 8.39
CA VAL A 191 13.56 -3.46 9.52
C VAL A 191 14.21 -4.80 9.82
N SER A 192 14.48 -5.64 8.80
CA SER A 192 15.11 -6.95 9.00
C SER A 192 16.47 -6.85 9.70
N LEU A 193 17.24 -5.83 9.33
CA LEU A 193 18.56 -5.54 9.89
C LEU A 193 18.49 -4.92 11.29
N ALA A 194 17.41 -4.21 11.62
CA ALA A 194 17.20 -3.59 12.93
C ALA A 194 16.71 -4.58 14.01
N ILE A 195 16.25 -5.78 13.63
CA ILE A 195 15.79 -6.79 14.59
C ILE A 195 16.95 -7.22 15.49
N ASN A 196 16.82 -6.93 16.78
CA ASN A 196 17.76 -7.37 17.79
C ASN A 196 17.33 -8.73 18.36
N TYR A 197 18.16 -9.76 18.19
CA TYR A 197 17.92 -11.13 18.64
C TYR A 197 19.24 -11.91 18.71
N ILE A 198 19.22 -13.12 19.28
CA ILE A 198 20.43 -13.90 19.58
C ILE A 198 21.40 -14.12 18.39
N ASN A 199 20.89 -14.19 17.15
CA ASN A 199 21.73 -14.44 15.96
C ASN A 199 21.80 -13.22 15.01
N ASN A 200 21.62 -12.01 15.51
CA ASN A 200 21.63 -10.79 14.68
C ASN A 200 22.95 -10.60 13.91
N ALA A 201 24.10 -10.88 14.54
CA ALA A 201 25.41 -10.75 13.93
C ALA A 201 25.59 -11.71 12.74
N ASP A 202 25.10 -12.94 12.87
CA ASP A 202 25.18 -13.92 11.79
C ASP A 202 24.22 -13.56 10.64
N PHE A 203 23.03 -13.02 10.95
CA PHE A 203 22.12 -12.50 9.94
C PHE A 203 22.72 -11.31 9.18
N HIS A 204 23.42 -10.41 9.86
CA HIS A 204 24.13 -9.29 9.21
C HIS A 204 25.29 -9.77 8.32
N ALA A 205 25.94 -10.89 8.68
CA ALA A 205 26.99 -11.48 7.87
C ALA A 205 26.47 -12.19 6.62
N ALA A 206 25.24 -12.71 6.65
CA ALA A 206 24.62 -13.42 5.53
C ALA A 206 24.40 -12.50 4.31
N GLY A 207 24.68 -13.04 3.12
CA GLY A 207 24.49 -12.36 1.85
C GLY A 207 23.10 -12.59 1.26
N TYR A 208 22.76 -11.80 0.24
CA TYR A 208 21.56 -11.97 -0.58
C TYR A 208 21.77 -13.03 -1.66
N GLU A 209 21.08 -14.15 -1.49
CA GLU A 209 21.07 -15.30 -2.40
C GLU A 209 19.83 -15.28 -3.30
N GLU A 210 19.92 -15.87 -4.49
CA GLU A 210 18.79 -15.98 -5.41
C GLU A 210 17.70 -16.90 -4.88
N ILE A 211 16.44 -16.46 -4.98
CA ILE A 211 15.27 -17.30 -4.75
C ILE A 211 14.92 -18.00 -6.06
N HIS A 212 15.30 -19.27 -6.18
CA HIS A 212 14.90 -20.13 -7.29
C HIS A 212 13.46 -20.59 -7.08
N THR A 213 12.52 -20.00 -7.83
CA THR A 213 11.11 -20.44 -7.84
C THR A 213 10.99 -21.81 -8.50
N ASN A 214 11.76 -22.02 -9.57
CA ASN A 214 11.94 -23.31 -10.25
C ASN A 214 13.33 -23.35 -10.93
N ASN A 215 13.61 -24.39 -11.72
CA ASN A 215 14.91 -24.60 -12.37
C ASN A 215 15.30 -23.49 -13.37
N SER A 216 14.34 -22.71 -13.86
CA SER A 216 14.54 -21.71 -14.92
C SER A 216 14.21 -20.28 -14.50
N TYR A 217 13.65 -20.08 -13.30
CA TYR A 217 13.16 -18.78 -12.87
C TYR A 217 13.66 -18.42 -11.47
N VAL A 218 14.33 -17.28 -11.39
CA VAL A 218 14.72 -16.61 -10.15
C VAL A 218 13.66 -15.55 -9.86
N GLY A 219 12.90 -15.77 -8.79
CA GLY A 219 11.79 -14.91 -8.39
C GLY A 219 12.17 -13.80 -7.41
N GLY A 220 13.41 -13.74 -6.95
CA GLY A 220 13.81 -12.74 -5.95
C GLY A 220 15.20 -12.94 -5.37
N LEU A 221 15.48 -12.18 -4.31
CA LEU A 221 16.64 -12.35 -3.42
C LEU A 221 16.18 -12.65 -2.01
N VAL A 222 16.99 -13.41 -1.26
CA VAL A 222 16.81 -13.62 0.16
C VAL A 222 18.11 -13.44 0.93
N ARG A 223 18.05 -12.69 2.02
CA ARG A 223 18.99 -12.79 3.13
C ARG A 223 18.35 -13.66 4.20
N GLN A 224 19.01 -14.74 4.61
CA GLN A 224 18.51 -15.64 5.63
C GLN A 224 19.66 -16.10 6.53
N TYR A 225 19.40 -16.08 7.84
CA TYR A 225 20.15 -16.85 8.80
C TYR A 225 19.19 -17.56 9.75
N GLY A 226 19.27 -18.89 9.79
CA GLY A 226 18.40 -19.66 10.69
C GLY A 226 16.91 -19.39 10.44
N ASN A 227 16.27 -18.90 11.49
CA ASN A 227 14.83 -18.63 11.57
C ASN A 227 14.40 -17.24 11.04
N LEU A 228 15.34 -16.35 10.73
CA LEU A 228 15.03 -15.03 10.16
C LEU A 228 15.38 -15.00 8.67
N SER A 229 14.43 -14.56 7.85
CA SER A 229 14.64 -14.30 6.43
C SER A 229 14.01 -12.98 6.00
N PHE A 230 14.70 -12.23 5.14
CA PHE A 230 14.15 -11.11 4.38
C PHE A 230 14.24 -11.40 2.88
N SER A 231 13.10 -11.35 2.19
CA SER A 231 12.96 -11.64 0.77
C SER A 231 12.52 -10.41 0.00
N ARG A 232 13.28 -10.06 -1.04
CA ARG A 232 12.85 -9.12 -2.09
C ARG A 232 12.33 -9.91 -3.28
N VAL A 233 11.02 -9.88 -3.49
CA VAL A 233 10.34 -10.58 -4.59
C VAL A 233 10.33 -9.67 -5.82
N TYR A 234 10.83 -10.18 -6.94
CA TYR A 234 10.94 -9.42 -8.18
C TYR A 234 9.62 -9.25 -8.88
N GLN A 235 9.41 -8.10 -9.51
CA GLN A 235 8.24 -7.84 -10.35
C GLN A 235 6.93 -8.00 -9.56
N ALA A 236 6.97 -7.66 -8.27
CA ALA A 236 5.87 -7.79 -7.33
C ALA A 236 5.57 -6.45 -6.66
N GLY A 237 4.30 -6.05 -6.65
CA GLY A 237 3.78 -4.88 -5.92
C GLY A 237 3.40 -5.22 -4.48
N HIS A 238 2.49 -4.43 -3.90
CA HIS A 238 2.03 -4.58 -2.52
C HIS A 238 1.37 -5.94 -2.23
N ARG A 239 0.70 -6.52 -3.23
CA ARG A 239 0.16 -7.88 -3.19
C ARG A 239 1.13 -8.81 -3.93
N SER A 240 2.30 -9.04 -3.35
CA SER A 240 3.35 -9.87 -3.95
C SER A 240 2.84 -11.24 -4.40
N ALA A 241 2.03 -11.93 -3.60
CA ALA A 241 1.46 -13.23 -3.95
C ALA A 241 0.45 -13.14 -5.12
N GLY A 242 -0.16 -11.97 -5.34
CA GLY A 242 -1.05 -11.74 -6.48
C GLY A 242 -0.31 -11.57 -7.81
N LEU A 243 0.90 -11.02 -7.78
CA LEU A 243 1.72 -10.76 -8.98
C LEU A 243 2.79 -11.82 -9.22
N GLN A 244 3.25 -12.50 -8.16
CA GLN A 244 4.27 -13.55 -8.17
C GLN A 244 3.80 -14.78 -7.37
N PRO A 245 2.69 -15.43 -7.76
CA PRO A 245 2.07 -16.49 -6.98
C PRO A 245 2.98 -17.69 -6.74
N ASP A 246 3.70 -18.15 -7.77
CA ASP A 246 4.59 -19.31 -7.65
C ASP A 246 5.76 -19.02 -6.71
N THR A 247 6.40 -17.84 -6.84
CA THR A 247 7.51 -17.43 -5.97
C THR A 247 7.03 -17.29 -4.52
N ALA A 248 5.91 -16.61 -4.29
CA ALA A 248 5.34 -16.44 -2.95
C ALA A 248 4.98 -17.78 -2.31
N LEU A 249 4.42 -18.72 -3.09
CA LEU A 249 4.10 -20.08 -2.62
C LEU A 249 5.35 -20.86 -2.23
N GLN A 250 6.44 -20.75 -3.02
CA GLN A 250 7.71 -21.38 -2.69
C GLN A 250 8.28 -20.81 -1.38
N ILE A 251 8.31 -19.49 -1.21
CA ILE A 251 8.76 -18.84 0.03
C ILE A 251 7.92 -19.32 1.22
N PHE A 252 6.59 -19.31 1.09
CA PHE A 252 5.67 -19.77 2.14
C PHE A 252 5.94 -21.22 2.56
N ASN A 253 6.02 -22.13 1.59
CA ASN A 253 6.27 -23.54 1.85
C ASN A 253 7.63 -23.75 2.53
N ARG A 254 8.69 -23.11 2.02
CA ARG A 254 10.04 -23.23 2.57
C ARG A 254 10.12 -22.69 3.99
N ALA A 255 9.57 -21.51 4.23
CA ALA A 255 9.49 -20.93 5.57
C ALA A 255 8.70 -21.83 6.52
N MET A 256 7.54 -22.35 6.10
CA MET A 256 6.70 -23.19 6.93
C MET A 256 7.42 -24.49 7.32
N PHE A 257 8.00 -25.18 6.34
CA PHE A 257 8.69 -26.45 6.55
C PHE A 257 10.14 -26.31 7.06
N GLY A 258 10.60 -25.09 7.36
CA GLY A 258 11.94 -24.86 7.92
C GLY A 258 13.06 -25.22 6.95
N LYS A 259 12.91 -24.83 5.68
CA LYS A 259 13.91 -24.96 4.62
C LYS A 259 14.57 -23.63 4.30
N ASP A 260 15.74 -23.67 3.67
CA ASP A 260 16.31 -22.47 3.06
C ASP A 260 15.31 -21.86 2.07
N ILE A 261 15.16 -20.54 2.09
CA ILE A 261 14.23 -19.83 1.21
C ILE A 261 14.78 -19.78 -0.22
N ALA A 262 16.11 -19.83 -0.40
CA ALA A 262 16.78 -19.74 -1.70
C ALA A 262 16.35 -20.85 -2.67
N ALA A 263 16.47 -22.12 -2.26
CA ALA A 263 16.19 -23.29 -3.11
C ALA A 263 15.23 -24.30 -2.47
N GLY A 264 15.07 -24.30 -1.14
CA GLY A 264 14.20 -25.23 -0.42
C GLY A 264 14.77 -26.65 -0.29
N THR A 265 16.08 -26.80 -0.41
CA THR A 265 16.78 -28.10 -0.50
C THR A 265 17.42 -28.54 0.81
N VAL A 266 17.81 -27.59 1.67
CA VAL A 266 18.47 -27.84 2.95
C VAL A 266 17.63 -27.34 4.13
N SER A 267 18.00 -27.76 5.35
CA SER A 267 17.36 -27.24 6.57
C SER A 267 17.72 -25.76 6.75
N ALA A 268 16.76 -24.97 7.24
CA ALA A 268 17.03 -23.58 7.65
C ALA A 268 17.87 -23.52 8.94
N ASP A 269 17.92 -24.59 9.75
CA ASP A 269 18.66 -24.61 11.01
C ASP A 269 20.17 -24.41 10.79
N GLY A 270 20.71 -23.30 11.30
CA GLY A 270 22.10 -22.88 11.08
C GLY A 270 22.45 -22.50 9.63
N TYR A 271 21.47 -22.46 8.71
CA TYR A 271 21.70 -22.04 7.33
C TYR A 271 22.02 -20.54 7.27
N SER A 272 22.97 -20.17 6.41
CA SER A 272 23.35 -18.79 6.12
C SER A 272 23.41 -18.60 4.62
N SER A 273 22.54 -17.74 4.08
CA SER A 273 22.53 -17.41 2.65
C SER A 273 23.81 -16.71 2.20
N GLN A 274 24.16 -16.90 0.94
CA GLN A 274 25.39 -16.37 0.33
C GLN A 274 25.09 -15.45 -0.86
N GLY A 275 25.93 -14.44 -1.10
CA GLY A 275 25.79 -13.57 -2.28
C GLY A 275 26.16 -12.11 -2.01
N THR A 276 25.50 -11.19 -2.72
CA THR A 276 25.74 -9.74 -2.58
C THR A 276 25.34 -9.23 -1.20
N GLN A 277 26.02 -8.23 -0.67
CA GLN A 277 25.65 -7.63 0.63
C GLN A 277 24.55 -6.57 0.51
N ASN A 278 24.22 -6.17 -0.71
CA ASN A 278 23.26 -5.10 -0.98
C ASN A 278 22.21 -5.59 -1.98
N ALA A 279 20.97 -5.77 -1.54
CA ALA A 279 19.87 -6.14 -2.42
C ALA A 279 19.67 -5.13 -3.57
N SER A 280 19.92 -3.82 -3.35
CA SER A 280 19.81 -2.77 -4.38
C SER A 280 20.76 -2.93 -5.56
N SER A 281 21.79 -3.79 -5.44
CA SER A 281 22.74 -4.05 -6.54
C SER A 281 22.08 -4.78 -7.71
N VAL A 282 21.01 -5.54 -7.47
CA VAL A 282 20.23 -6.17 -8.54
C VAL A 282 19.10 -5.22 -8.95
N LYS A 283 19.11 -4.82 -10.22
CA LYS A 283 18.09 -3.97 -10.84
C LYS A 283 17.10 -4.79 -11.64
N ASN A 284 15.92 -4.24 -11.86
CA ASN A 284 14.84 -4.87 -12.60
C ASN A 284 14.32 -3.93 -13.69
N GLU A 285 13.86 -4.50 -14.80
CA GLU A 285 13.25 -3.71 -15.88
C GLU A 285 11.76 -3.53 -15.63
N VAL A 286 11.25 -2.35 -16.00
CA VAL A 286 9.82 -2.05 -15.97
C VAL A 286 9.13 -2.87 -17.06
N GLN A 287 8.24 -3.76 -16.66
CA GLN A 287 7.37 -4.46 -17.59
C GLN A 287 6.34 -3.46 -18.15
N THR A 288 6.05 -3.56 -19.45
CA THR A 288 5.14 -2.63 -20.17
C THR A 288 3.87 -3.30 -20.68
N ASP A 289 3.67 -4.57 -20.32
CA ASP A 289 2.48 -5.38 -20.59
C ASP A 289 1.18 -4.74 -20.07
N TRP A 290 1.27 -3.93 -19.02
CA TRP A 290 0.13 -3.14 -18.54
C TRP A 290 -0.48 -2.21 -19.59
N LYS A 291 0.27 -1.81 -20.63
CA LYS A 291 -0.24 -0.99 -21.74
C LYS A 291 -1.22 -1.75 -22.63
N ASP A 292 -1.12 -3.07 -22.64
CA ASP A 292 -1.99 -3.95 -23.43
C ASP A 292 -3.23 -4.37 -22.63
N ILE A 293 -3.27 -4.10 -21.32
CA ILE A 293 -4.40 -4.42 -20.45
C ILE A 293 -5.61 -3.59 -20.86
N LYS A 294 -6.63 -4.27 -21.39
CA LYS A 294 -7.95 -3.70 -21.65
C LYS A 294 -8.66 -3.47 -20.32
N GLN A 295 -8.76 -2.22 -19.88
CA GLN A 295 -9.48 -1.86 -18.66
C GLN A 295 -10.95 -2.22 -18.78
N VAL A 296 -11.50 -2.84 -17.73
CA VAL A 296 -12.88 -3.31 -17.67
C VAL A 296 -13.60 -2.57 -16.57
N PHE A 297 -14.73 -2.00 -16.95
CA PHE A 297 -15.56 -1.14 -16.11
C PHE A 297 -16.43 -1.98 -15.19
N TYR A 298 -16.42 -1.65 -13.91
CA TYR A 298 -17.04 -2.47 -12.88
C TYR A 298 -18.00 -1.67 -12.00
N LEU A 299 -19.23 -2.16 -11.89
CA LEU A 299 -20.33 -1.45 -11.22
C LEU A 299 -20.03 -1.15 -9.73
N TRP A 300 -19.27 -2.00 -9.06
CA TRP A 300 -18.92 -1.81 -7.65
C TRP A 300 -17.66 -0.96 -7.44
N ASP A 301 -17.09 -0.40 -8.51
CA ASP A 301 -15.94 0.51 -8.46
C ASP A 301 -15.98 1.50 -9.64
N LEU A 302 -17.11 2.19 -9.79
CA LEU A 302 -17.32 3.12 -10.91
C LEU A 302 -16.26 4.22 -10.96
N GLN A 303 -15.93 4.79 -9.82
CA GLN A 303 -15.05 5.96 -9.72
C GLN A 303 -13.59 5.64 -10.08
N SER A 304 -13.15 4.39 -9.87
CA SER A 304 -11.77 3.99 -10.20
C SER A 304 -11.65 3.26 -11.52
N THR A 305 -12.72 2.59 -11.97
CA THR A 305 -12.67 1.79 -13.20
C THR A 305 -13.27 2.50 -14.40
N CYS A 306 -14.20 3.45 -14.21
CA CYS A 306 -14.97 4.08 -15.29
C CYS A 306 -14.56 5.52 -15.55
N THR A 307 -14.78 5.98 -16.78
CA THR A 307 -14.76 7.40 -17.16
C THR A 307 -16.05 8.11 -16.76
N ASP A 308 -16.03 9.44 -16.67
CA ASP A 308 -17.22 10.25 -16.35
C ASP A 308 -18.42 9.93 -17.26
N ALA A 309 -18.18 9.74 -18.56
CA ALA A 309 -19.23 9.37 -19.52
C ALA A 309 -19.84 7.99 -19.24
N GLN A 310 -19.04 7.02 -18.78
CA GLN A 310 -19.53 5.69 -18.41
C GLN A 310 -20.28 5.70 -17.09
N ILE A 311 -19.85 6.55 -16.16
CA ILE A 311 -20.58 6.79 -14.90
C ILE A 311 -21.97 7.35 -15.24
N GLU A 312 -22.05 8.34 -16.12
CA GLU A 312 -23.33 8.91 -16.57
C GLU A 312 -24.24 7.86 -17.21
N MET A 313 -23.69 6.95 -18.04
CA MET A 313 -24.45 5.84 -18.62
C MET A 313 -25.07 4.92 -17.56
N VAL A 314 -24.36 4.68 -16.45
CA VAL A 314 -24.89 3.88 -15.33
C VAL A 314 -25.97 4.65 -14.58
N GLU A 315 -25.76 5.93 -14.32
CA GLU A 315 -26.71 6.79 -13.58
C GLU A 315 -28.03 6.96 -14.31
N ASN A 316 -27.96 7.26 -15.61
CA ASN A 316 -29.11 7.45 -16.49
C ASN A 316 -29.78 6.13 -16.94
N GLY A 317 -29.18 4.97 -16.61
CA GLY A 317 -29.73 3.64 -16.87
C GLY A 317 -29.59 3.14 -18.30
N THR A 318 -28.70 3.74 -19.10
CA THR A 318 -28.41 3.32 -20.48
C THR A 318 -27.27 2.30 -20.57
N ALA A 319 -26.46 2.13 -19.53
CA ALA A 319 -25.40 1.14 -19.48
C ALA A 319 -25.96 -0.30 -19.54
N LEU A 320 -25.41 -1.12 -20.43
CA LEU A 320 -25.62 -2.56 -20.38
C LEU A 320 -24.67 -3.16 -19.34
N ILE A 321 -25.20 -3.97 -18.42
CA ILE A 321 -24.42 -4.57 -17.33
C ILE A 321 -24.67 -6.07 -17.28
N LYS A 322 -23.60 -6.87 -17.24
CA LYS A 322 -23.67 -8.32 -17.06
C LYS A 322 -22.67 -8.79 -16.02
N ASP A 323 -23.14 -9.52 -15.02
CA ASP A 323 -22.32 -9.95 -13.86
C ASP A 323 -21.51 -8.79 -13.24
N TYR A 324 -22.16 -7.63 -13.10
CA TYR A 324 -21.58 -6.38 -12.57
C TYR A 324 -20.51 -5.71 -13.45
N ILE A 325 -20.18 -6.29 -14.61
CA ILE A 325 -19.31 -5.70 -15.62
C ILE A 325 -20.16 -4.86 -16.57
N ILE A 326 -19.76 -3.61 -16.81
CA ILE A 326 -20.38 -2.79 -17.86
C ILE A 326 -19.90 -3.32 -19.20
N VAL A 327 -20.83 -3.66 -20.08
CA VAL A 327 -20.53 -4.29 -21.37
C VAL A 327 -20.09 -3.23 -22.36
N ASP A 328 -18.80 -3.28 -22.71
CA ASP A 328 -18.19 -2.45 -23.73
C ASP A 328 -17.23 -3.28 -24.61
N LYS A 329 -16.49 -2.62 -25.50
CA LYS A 329 -15.51 -3.30 -26.36
C LYS A 329 -14.43 -4.00 -25.55
N ASN A 330 -13.88 -3.35 -24.53
CA ASN A 330 -12.80 -3.92 -23.72
C ASN A 330 -13.27 -5.15 -22.93
N ALA A 331 -14.45 -5.07 -22.31
CA ALA A 331 -15.06 -6.19 -21.61
C ALA A 331 -15.38 -7.35 -22.55
N THR A 332 -15.82 -7.06 -23.79
CA THR A 332 -16.11 -8.08 -24.81
C THR A 332 -14.84 -8.79 -25.27
N GLU A 333 -13.74 -8.07 -25.42
CA GLU A 333 -12.45 -8.66 -25.77
C GLU A 333 -11.85 -9.47 -24.61
N ARG A 334 -11.99 -8.97 -23.38
CA ARG A 334 -11.34 -9.56 -22.19
C ARG A 334 -12.12 -10.72 -21.57
N TYR A 335 -13.45 -10.66 -21.60
CA TYR A 335 -14.35 -11.62 -20.96
C TYR A 335 -15.53 -12.00 -21.88
N PRO A 336 -15.28 -12.48 -23.12
CA PRO A 336 -16.34 -12.82 -24.08
C PRO A 336 -17.30 -13.90 -23.55
N GLU A 337 -16.82 -14.79 -22.68
CA GLU A 337 -17.61 -15.81 -21.98
C GLU A 337 -18.59 -15.24 -20.96
N ILE A 338 -18.26 -14.07 -20.38
CA ILE A 338 -19.12 -13.38 -19.41
C ILE A 338 -20.04 -12.44 -20.15
N VAL A 339 -19.52 -11.45 -20.88
CA VAL A 339 -20.34 -10.37 -21.44
C VAL A 339 -20.96 -10.69 -22.81
N GLY A 340 -20.44 -11.70 -23.51
CA GLY A 340 -20.91 -12.13 -24.84
C GLY A 340 -20.17 -11.45 -25.99
N SER A 341 -20.02 -12.15 -27.12
CA SER A 341 -19.30 -11.70 -28.31
C SER A 341 -20.12 -10.73 -29.18
N GLY A 342 -20.19 -9.46 -28.77
CA GLY A 342 -20.36 -8.32 -29.69
C GLY A 342 -21.70 -8.09 -30.41
N ASP A 343 -22.71 -8.96 -30.31
CA ASP A 343 -24.06 -8.67 -30.84
C ASP A 343 -24.98 -8.15 -29.74
N LEU A 344 -24.92 -6.83 -29.52
CA LEU A 344 -25.74 -6.11 -28.56
C LEU A 344 -27.18 -5.89 -29.05
N SER A 345 -27.51 -6.27 -30.30
CA SER A 345 -28.82 -6.00 -30.91
C SER A 345 -29.86 -7.10 -30.67
N SER A 346 -29.43 -8.31 -30.27
CA SER A 346 -30.29 -9.51 -30.24
C SER A 346 -30.68 -10.03 -28.85
N ARG A 347 -30.32 -9.35 -27.75
CA ARG A 347 -30.52 -9.89 -26.39
C ARG A 347 -31.12 -8.90 -25.40
N VAL A 348 -32.41 -8.61 -25.58
CA VAL A 348 -33.23 -7.90 -24.59
C VAL A 348 -33.65 -8.82 -23.42
N ASP A 349 -33.62 -10.15 -23.60
CA ASP A 349 -34.22 -11.09 -22.66
C ASP A 349 -33.35 -11.54 -21.46
N GLN A 350 -32.13 -10.99 -21.32
CA GLN A 350 -31.25 -11.23 -20.15
C GLN A 350 -30.91 -9.93 -19.38
N LEU A 351 -31.65 -8.86 -19.62
CA LEU A 351 -31.45 -7.56 -18.99
C LEU A 351 -31.89 -7.57 -17.52
N GLN A 352 -30.94 -7.57 -16.59
CA GLN A 352 -31.19 -7.11 -15.23
C GLN A 352 -31.07 -5.58 -15.20
N LEU A 353 -32.22 -4.90 -15.29
CA LEU A 353 -32.30 -3.50 -14.84
C LEU A 353 -32.01 -3.46 -13.34
N LEU A 354 -31.09 -2.60 -12.91
CA LEU A 354 -30.82 -2.40 -11.49
C LEU A 354 -32.12 -2.00 -10.78
N PRO A 355 -32.59 -2.76 -9.77
CA PRO A 355 -33.66 -2.33 -8.89
C PRO A 355 -33.29 -0.97 -8.27
N ARG A 356 -34.27 -0.06 -8.11
CA ARG A 356 -34.04 1.29 -7.56
C ARG A 356 -33.29 1.27 -6.22
N ASP A 357 -33.43 0.21 -5.44
CA ASP A 357 -32.83 0.07 -4.11
C ASP A 357 -31.32 -0.27 -4.18
N ILE A 358 -30.84 -0.92 -5.24
CA ILE A 358 -29.40 -1.19 -5.46
C ILE A 358 -28.65 0.08 -5.87
N LYS A 359 -29.33 1.07 -6.50
CA LYS A 359 -28.71 2.37 -6.83
C LYS A 359 -28.17 3.06 -5.56
N SER A 360 -28.89 2.96 -4.45
CA SER A 360 -28.47 3.53 -3.16
C SER A 360 -27.32 2.75 -2.53
N SER A 361 -27.37 1.41 -2.55
CA SER A 361 -26.35 0.57 -1.90
C SER A 361 -25.03 0.54 -2.67
N ALA A 362 -25.09 0.57 -4.01
CA ALA A 362 -23.92 0.71 -4.87
C ALA A 362 -23.26 2.09 -4.69
N LEU A 363 -24.02 3.20 -4.65
CA LEU A 363 -23.50 4.53 -4.32
C LEU A 363 -22.83 4.57 -2.93
N THR A 364 -23.43 3.89 -1.94
CA THR A 364 -22.90 3.87 -0.57
C THR A 364 -21.61 3.04 -0.47
N ALA A 365 -21.53 1.91 -1.19
CA ALA A 365 -20.31 1.11 -1.28
C ALA A 365 -19.19 1.81 -2.05
N VAL A 366 -19.54 2.58 -3.10
CA VAL A 366 -18.62 3.42 -3.89
C VAL A 366 -17.92 4.48 -3.02
N ASN A 367 -18.66 5.11 -2.09
CA ASN A 367 -18.08 6.11 -1.16
C ASN A 367 -17.12 5.48 -0.12
N ALA A 368 -17.37 4.24 0.32
CA ALA A 368 -16.56 3.58 1.35
C ALA A 368 -15.20 3.07 0.85
N VAL A 369 -15.07 2.79 -0.45
CA VAL A 369 -13.80 2.42 -1.11
C VAL A 369 -12.93 3.66 -1.37
N GLN A 370 -13.55 4.80 -1.67
CA GLN A 370 -12.85 6.07 -1.89
C GLN A 370 -12.10 6.56 -0.64
N ASP A 371 -12.70 6.44 0.55
CA ASP A 371 -12.21 7.13 1.75
C ASP A 371 -10.84 6.65 2.28
N PHE A 372 -10.36 5.45 1.94
CA PHE A 372 -9.05 4.99 2.46
C PHE A 372 -7.89 5.31 1.50
N ALA A 373 -8.07 5.14 0.18
CA ALA A 373 -7.05 5.49 -0.80
C ALA A 373 -6.88 7.02 -0.96
N PHE A 374 -7.94 7.80 -0.71
CA PHE A 374 -7.94 9.26 -0.78
C PHE A 374 -7.79 9.99 0.56
N ARG A 375 -7.67 9.30 1.70
CA ARG A 375 -7.35 9.96 2.98
C ARG A 375 -5.98 9.63 3.54
N MET A 376 -5.30 8.60 3.02
CA MET A 376 -3.85 8.45 3.17
C MET A 376 -3.04 9.31 2.16
N VAL A 377 -3.73 10.03 1.26
CA VAL A 377 -3.14 11.02 0.34
C VAL A 377 -4.04 12.27 0.40
N PRO A 378 -3.52 13.46 0.76
CA PRO A 378 -4.38 14.62 1.00
C PRO A 378 -5.08 15.09 -0.28
N ARG A 379 -6.40 15.33 -0.19
CA ARG A 379 -7.06 16.31 -1.07
C ARG A 379 -6.53 17.69 -0.68
N THR A 380 -5.59 18.22 -1.43
CA THR A 380 -5.26 19.64 -1.36
C THR A 380 -6.27 20.42 -2.20
N ASP A 381 -7.22 21.09 -1.54
CA ASP A 381 -7.87 22.27 -2.10
C ASP A 381 -6.80 23.37 -2.24
N VAL A 382 -6.02 23.32 -3.32
CA VAL A 382 -5.16 24.45 -3.70
C VAL A 382 -6.03 25.42 -4.47
N THR A 383 -6.46 26.47 -3.79
CA THR A 383 -6.92 27.71 -4.44
C THR A 383 -5.75 28.26 -5.27
N VAL A 384 -5.78 28.02 -6.58
CA VAL A 384 -4.88 28.69 -7.53
C VAL A 384 -5.28 30.16 -7.56
N LEU A 385 -4.53 31.01 -6.85
CA LEU A 385 -4.54 32.44 -7.13
C LEU A 385 -3.77 32.65 -8.43
N ALA A 386 -4.49 32.76 -9.53
CA ALA A 386 -3.97 33.28 -10.78
C ALA A 386 -3.51 34.73 -10.53
N GLY A 387 -2.21 34.94 -10.56
CA GLY A 387 -1.64 36.27 -10.70
C GLY A 387 -1.58 36.61 -12.19
N ASP A 388 -2.23 37.71 -12.56
CA ASP A 388 -1.76 38.55 -13.66
C ASP A 388 -1.98 40.03 -13.28
N SER A 389 -1.00 40.81 -13.68
CA SER A 389 -0.65 42.19 -13.35
C SER A 389 -1.67 43.25 -13.76
N GLU A 390 -1.78 44.34 -12.99
CA GLU A 390 -1.43 45.70 -13.44
C GLU A 390 -1.44 46.72 -12.28
N GLU A 391 -0.60 47.75 -12.44
CA GLU A 391 -0.25 48.80 -11.47
C GLU A 391 -1.42 49.69 -11.03
N VAL A 392 -1.27 50.33 -9.84
CA VAL A 392 -1.20 51.81 -9.64
C VAL A 392 -1.53 52.15 -8.18
N GLY A 393 -0.62 52.89 -7.51
CA GLY A 393 -1.00 53.93 -6.53
C GLY A 393 -0.84 53.66 -5.02
N VAL A 394 0.34 53.99 -4.49
CA VAL A 394 0.64 54.38 -3.08
C VAL A 394 -0.15 55.70 -2.75
N PRO A 395 -0.64 56.06 -1.52
CA PRO A 395 0.12 56.06 -0.26
C PRO A 395 -0.59 55.80 1.10
N ILE A 396 0.19 55.21 2.03
CA ILE A 396 0.45 55.65 3.43
C ILE A 396 -0.73 55.85 4.41
N SER A 397 -0.78 55.04 5.47
CA SER A 397 -0.68 55.51 6.88
C SER A 397 -0.69 54.36 7.91
N ARG A 398 0.38 54.29 8.71
CA ARG A 398 0.38 53.85 10.12
C ARG A 398 0.19 55.11 10.99
N PRO A 399 -0.01 55.08 12.33
CA PRO A 399 -0.06 53.94 13.28
C PRO A 399 -1.24 54.03 14.27
N THR A 400 -1.40 53.04 15.16
CA THR A 400 -1.31 53.25 16.62
C THR A 400 -1.43 51.94 17.38
N ALA A 401 -0.47 51.74 18.28
CA ALA A 401 -0.49 50.76 19.34
C ALA A 401 -1.48 51.18 20.43
N LYS A 402 -2.04 50.21 21.15
CA LYS A 402 -2.33 50.33 22.58
C LYS A 402 -2.15 48.98 23.26
N GLU A 403 -1.23 48.99 24.21
CA GLU A 403 -1.09 48.07 25.33
C GLU A 403 -2.38 48.08 26.19
N ASP A 404 -2.72 46.95 26.82
CA ASP A 404 -2.48 46.73 28.25
C ASP A 404 -3.43 45.67 28.87
N ASN A 405 -2.79 44.72 29.58
CA ASN A 405 -3.10 44.11 30.89
C ASN A 405 -4.42 43.29 31.05
N VAL A 406 -4.41 42.11 31.68
CA VAL A 406 -3.63 41.56 32.81
C VAL A 406 -3.31 40.09 32.60
#